data_AF-A0A2V5UR66-F1
#
_entry.id   AF-A0A2V5UR66-F1
#
_cell.length_a   1.000
_cell.length_b   1.000
_cell.length_c   1.000
_cell.angle_alpha   90.00
_cell.angle_beta   90.00
_cell.angle_gamma   90.00
#
_symmetry.space_group_name_H-M   'P 1'
#
loop_
_entity.id
_entity.type
_entity.pdbx_description
1 polymer ?
#
loop_
_entity_poly.entity_id
_entity_poly.type
_entity_poly.pdbx_seq_one_letter_code
_entity_poly.pdbx_strand_id
1 'polypeptide(L)'
;MKKFDLNIEKMLQDWEIYHAVREIIANALDEKLLTKTKDIEIVQDKQRSWHIRDFGRGLKYEHLTQKENEDKLSHPNLIGKFGVGLKDALATFDRRGLKLLIKSRFGDITLDKSEKHDFEDIVTLHACISAPSEPELIGTDFILHGCSTTDIDKAKALFLKFSGEKVLEKTQFGDVLSKNSPSSRIFINGVRVAEEENFLFSYNITSLTTAIKKALNRERTNVGRSAYSDRIKSILLTCEGKVVAQALVDDLKHFETGTLHDELKWTDVSVHATKILNSVSKVVFLTPSELMQAPKYIDEAKNAGYQIVTIPENVRDKISGQSDLSGKPMQDLKRFKQTWNDSFEFRFVKPSKLTPSERAIYEATPKIVSLIGGLPRNVKEIKISETMRIETYAFVEASGLWEGSTGTIIIKRSQLQSLEEYAGTLLHEIGHAQSGAPDISSEFEKTLTNLLGKTGSHIDGVQVKRGIISKLLSR
;
A
#
# COMPACT_ATOMS: atom_id res chain seq x y z
N MET A 1 -22.06 -29.95 49.25
CA MET A 1 -21.46 -28.90 48.39
C MET A 1 -19.95 -29.03 48.52
N LYS A 2 -19.21 -29.18 47.41
CA LYS A 2 -17.76 -29.30 47.43
C LYS A 2 -17.15 -27.90 47.32
N LYS A 3 -16.27 -27.52 48.24
CA LYS A 3 -15.53 -26.25 48.17
C LYS A 3 -14.16 -26.49 47.56
N PHE A 4 -13.79 -25.69 46.57
CA PHE A 4 -12.49 -25.76 45.90
C PHE A 4 -11.76 -24.43 46.08
N ASP A 5 -10.62 -24.44 46.77
CA ASP A 5 -9.81 -23.24 47.01
C ASP A 5 -9.18 -22.76 45.69
N LEU A 6 -9.45 -21.51 45.32
CA LEU A 6 -8.87 -20.92 44.12
C LEU A 6 -7.37 -20.55 44.32
N ASN A 7 -6.84 -20.59 45.54
CA ASN A 7 -5.43 -20.33 45.88
C ASN A 7 -4.91 -19.03 45.23
N ILE A 8 -5.59 -17.92 45.50
CA ILE A 8 -5.27 -16.61 44.94
C ILE A 8 -4.38 -15.84 45.94
N GLU A 9 -3.06 -15.96 45.80
CA GLU A 9 -2.09 -15.36 46.72
C GLU A 9 -1.88 -13.84 46.51
N LYS A 10 -1.96 -13.37 45.26
CA LYS A 10 -1.89 -11.94 44.89
C LYS A 10 -2.99 -11.63 43.87
N MET A 11 -4.00 -10.87 44.32
CA MET A 11 -5.07 -10.37 43.45
C MET A 11 -4.50 -9.28 42.51
N LEU A 12 -4.68 -9.41 41.19
CA LEU A 12 -4.36 -8.34 40.24
C LEU A 12 -5.30 -7.14 40.51
N GLN A 13 -4.80 -6.11 41.19
CA GLN A 13 -5.61 -4.95 41.63
C GLN A 13 -6.16 -4.13 40.45
N ASP A 14 -5.49 -4.18 39.30
CA ASP A 14 -5.79 -3.33 38.14
C ASP A 14 -6.96 -3.85 37.26
N TRP A 15 -7.52 -5.04 37.57
CA TRP A 15 -8.64 -5.57 36.79
C TRP A 15 -9.97 -4.88 37.15
N GLU A 16 -10.56 -4.28 36.12
CA GLU A 16 -11.97 -3.89 36.07
C GLU A 16 -12.91 -5.04 35.64
N ILE A 17 -14.22 -4.88 35.81
CA ILE A 17 -15.23 -5.90 35.50
C ILE A 17 -15.12 -6.36 34.04
N TYR A 18 -14.97 -5.43 33.09
CA TYR A 18 -14.88 -5.79 31.67
C TYR A 18 -13.65 -6.66 31.34
N HIS A 19 -12.55 -6.59 32.11
CA HIS A 19 -11.39 -7.47 31.93
C HIS A 19 -11.72 -8.91 32.31
N ALA A 20 -12.50 -9.10 33.39
CA ALA A 20 -12.98 -10.41 33.80
C ALA A 20 -14.00 -10.97 32.80
N VAL A 21 -14.92 -10.14 32.29
CA VAL A 21 -15.86 -10.52 31.23
C VAL A 21 -15.13 -10.91 29.95
N ARG A 22 -14.09 -10.15 29.55
CA ARG A 22 -13.25 -10.46 28.38
C ARG A 22 -12.70 -11.89 28.49
N GLU A 23 -12.23 -12.28 29.66
CA GLU A 23 -11.67 -13.63 29.85
C GLU A 23 -12.73 -14.74 29.69
N ILE A 24 -13.95 -14.52 30.15
CA ILE A 24 -15.06 -15.47 29.91
C ILE A 24 -15.34 -15.58 28.40
N ILE A 25 -15.48 -14.44 27.71
CA ILE A 25 -15.75 -14.39 26.27
C ILE A 25 -14.63 -15.09 25.49
N ALA A 26 -13.37 -14.83 25.84
CA ALA A 26 -12.21 -15.47 25.21
C ALA A 26 -12.26 -16.99 25.33
N ASN A 27 -12.53 -17.52 26.53
CA ASN A 27 -12.63 -18.97 26.74
C ASN A 27 -13.82 -19.59 26.00
N ALA A 28 -14.96 -18.90 25.93
CA ALA A 28 -16.11 -19.34 25.17
C ALA A 28 -15.83 -19.40 23.65
N LEU A 29 -15.11 -18.41 23.11
CA LEU A 29 -14.68 -18.37 21.71
C LEU A 29 -13.62 -19.45 21.39
N ASP A 30 -12.67 -19.68 22.30
CA ASP A 30 -11.69 -20.77 22.16
C ASP A 30 -12.40 -22.12 22.10
N GLU A 31 -13.36 -22.35 22.99
CA GLU A 31 -14.08 -23.60 23.06
C GLU A 31 -14.88 -23.84 21.78
N LYS A 32 -15.50 -22.79 21.21
CA LYS A 32 -16.12 -22.85 19.88
C LYS A 32 -15.11 -23.27 18.80
N LEU A 33 -13.91 -22.70 18.79
CA LEU A 33 -12.88 -23.04 17.80
C LEU A 33 -12.40 -24.50 17.94
N LEU A 34 -12.22 -24.98 19.17
CA LEU A 34 -11.78 -26.33 19.48
C LEU A 34 -12.84 -27.38 19.12
N THR A 35 -14.10 -27.11 19.47
CA THR A 35 -15.20 -28.07 19.35
C THR A 35 -16.01 -27.92 18.07
N LYS A 36 -15.79 -26.84 17.30
CA LYS A 36 -16.55 -26.47 16.09
C LYS A 36 -18.06 -26.40 16.35
N THR A 37 -18.44 -25.88 17.52
CA THR A 37 -19.83 -25.76 17.96
C THR A 37 -20.48 -24.47 17.45
N LYS A 38 -21.77 -24.29 17.76
CA LYS A 38 -22.49 -23.06 17.40
C LYS A 38 -21.91 -21.84 18.12
N ASP A 39 -22.33 -20.66 17.67
CA ASP A 39 -21.78 -19.41 18.19
C ASP A 39 -22.15 -19.17 19.66
N ILE A 40 -21.31 -18.38 20.34
CA ILE A 40 -21.56 -18.01 21.74
C ILE A 40 -22.75 -17.06 21.83
N GLU A 41 -23.49 -17.14 22.93
CA GLU A 41 -24.63 -16.27 23.22
C GLU A 41 -24.28 -15.33 24.37
N ILE A 42 -24.46 -14.02 24.17
CA ILE A 42 -24.26 -13.00 25.21
C ILE A 42 -25.54 -12.17 25.31
N VAL A 43 -26.40 -12.51 26.27
CA VAL A 43 -27.75 -11.97 26.40
C VAL A 43 -28.08 -11.57 27.83
N GLN A 44 -28.99 -10.60 28.00
CA GLN A 44 -29.51 -10.22 29.30
C GLN A 44 -30.88 -10.88 29.52
N ASP A 45 -31.07 -11.49 30.70
CA ASP A 45 -32.34 -12.10 31.09
C ASP A 45 -33.36 -11.05 31.59
N LYS A 46 -34.57 -11.51 31.94
CA LYS A 46 -35.64 -10.66 32.49
C LYS A 46 -35.30 -10.09 33.88
N GLN A 47 -34.38 -10.74 34.59
CA GLN A 47 -33.90 -10.39 35.92
C GLN A 47 -32.67 -9.46 35.87
N ARG A 48 -32.30 -8.98 34.68
CA ARG A 48 -31.14 -8.11 34.40
C ARG A 48 -29.78 -8.79 34.63
N SER A 49 -29.73 -10.11 34.70
CA SER A 49 -28.50 -10.89 34.72
C SER A 49 -27.98 -11.09 33.30
N TRP A 50 -26.66 -11.03 33.14
CA TRP A 50 -26.02 -11.31 31.86
C TRP A 50 -25.61 -12.77 31.78
N HIS A 51 -26.00 -13.44 30.71
CA HIS A 51 -25.59 -14.79 30.35
C HIS A 51 -24.51 -14.72 29.29
N ILE A 52 -23.39 -15.43 29.49
CA ILE A 52 -22.34 -15.65 28.51
C ILE A 52 -22.21 -17.16 28.34
N ARG A 53 -22.76 -17.66 27.24
CA ARG A 53 -22.93 -19.10 27.02
C ARG A 53 -22.14 -19.61 25.82
N ASP A 54 -21.39 -20.67 26.04
CA ASP A 54 -20.79 -21.49 24.99
C ASP A 54 -21.58 -22.80 24.79
N PHE A 55 -21.23 -23.54 23.74
CA PHE A 55 -21.89 -24.82 23.39
C PHE A 55 -20.88 -25.96 23.25
N GLY A 56 -19.75 -25.84 23.93
CA GLY A 56 -18.65 -26.78 23.91
C GLY A 56 -18.80 -27.94 24.87
N ARG A 57 -17.66 -28.41 25.38
CA ARG A 57 -17.57 -29.61 26.23
C ARG A 57 -18.15 -29.43 27.64
N GLY A 58 -18.30 -28.18 28.08
CA GLY A 58 -18.72 -27.77 29.42
C GLY A 58 -17.55 -27.64 30.42
N LEU A 59 -17.60 -26.62 31.28
CA LEU A 59 -16.61 -26.39 32.32
C LEU A 59 -16.72 -27.45 33.42
N LYS A 60 -15.60 -28.06 33.80
CA LYS A 60 -15.46 -28.90 34.98
C LYS A 60 -14.68 -28.14 36.06
N TYR A 61 -14.89 -28.49 37.33
CA TYR A 61 -14.16 -27.81 38.41
C TYR A 61 -12.64 -28.07 38.35
N GLU A 62 -12.18 -29.17 37.77
CA GLU A 62 -10.75 -29.42 37.55
C GLU A 62 -10.10 -28.39 36.61
N HIS A 63 -10.89 -27.73 35.74
CA HIS A 63 -10.41 -26.64 34.89
C HIS A 63 -10.13 -25.35 35.67
N LEU A 64 -10.54 -25.29 36.95
CA LEU A 64 -10.15 -24.22 37.88
C LEU A 64 -8.80 -24.51 38.56
N THR A 65 -8.09 -25.58 38.20
CA THR A 65 -6.73 -25.83 38.73
C THR A 65 -5.67 -25.01 37.98
N GLN A 66 -4.54 -24.73 38.63
CA GLN A 66 -3.43 -23.91 38.11
C GLN A 66 -2.53 -24.62 37.08
N LYS A 67 -3.02 -25.67 36.42
CA LYS A 67 -2.23 -26.42 35.43
C LYS A 67 -2.51 -25.87 34.03
N GLU A 68 -1.44 -25.70 33.26
CA GLU A 68 -1.53 -25.40 31.83
C GLU A 68 -2.37 -26.47 31.14
N ASN A 69 -3.34 -26.04 30.34
CA ASN A 69 -4.15 -26.98 29.58
C ASN A 69 -3.36 -27.39 28.33
N GLU A 70 -2.93 -28.65 28.26
CA GLU A 70 -2.15 -29.20 27.13
C GLU A 70 -2.87 -29.02 25.78
N ASP A 71 -4.21 -29.04 25.76
CA ASP A 71 -5.02 -28.78 24.56
C ASP A 71 -4.80 -27.36 24.01
N LYS A 72 -4.54 -26.38 24.90
CA LYS A 72 -4.30 -24.98 24.52
C LYS A 72 -2.87 -24.74 24.02
N LEU A 73 -1.91 -25.57 24.43
CA LEU A 73 -0.52 -25.50 23.97
C LEU A 73 -0.36 -26.06 22.54
N SER A 74 -1.21 -27.01 22.14
CA SER A 74 -1.17 -27.63 20.80
C SER A 74 -1.85 -26.81 19.70
N HIS A 75 -2.68 -25.80 20.05
CA HIS A 75 -3.42 -24.99 19.08
C HIS A 75 -2.89 -23.54 19.00
N PRO A 76 -2.13 -23.17 17.95
CA PRO A 76 -1.46 -21.86 17.87
C PRO A 76 -2.41 -20.66 17.76
N ASN A 77 -3.67 -20.90 17.36
CA ASN A 77 -4.64 -19.86 17.00
C ASN A 77 -5.67 -19.56 18.10
N LEU A 78 -5.53 -20.14 19.29
CA LEU A 78 -6.41 -19.82 20.41
C LEU A 78 -6.10 -18.43 20.97
N ILE A 79 -7.16 -17.83 21.51
CA ILE A 79 -7.18 -16.52 22.15
C ILE A 79 -6.64 -16.62 23.57
N GLY A 80 -7.22 -17.50 24.39
CA GLY A 80 -6.87 -17.70 25.79
C GLY A 80 -5.78 -18.76 25.90
N LYS A 81 -4.61 -18.40 26.43
CA LYS A 81 -3.45 -19.29 26.52
C LYS A 81 -3.22 -19.92 27.89
N PHE A 82 -3.91 -19.49 28.96
CA PHE A 82 -3.61 -19.93 30.33
C PHE A 82 -4.86 -20.08 31.22
N GLY A 83 -4.94 -21.15 32.01
CA GLY A 83 -6.00 -21.36 33.02
C GLY A 83 -5.98 -20.37 34.20
N VAL A 84 -4.89 -19.60 34.33
CA VAL A 84 -4.73 -18.55 35.36
C VAL A 84 -5.72 -17.40 35.16
N GLY A 85 -6.08 -17.07 33.92
CA GLY A 85 -6.99 -15.96 33.61
C GLY A 85 -8.39 -16.15 34.19
N LEU A 86 -8.92 -17.37 34.16
CA LEU A 86 -10.26 -17.64 34.69
C LEU A 86 -10.31 -17.39 36.20
N LYS A 87 -9.30 -17.80 36.97
CA LYS A 87 -9.23 -17.51 38.41
C LYS A 87 -9.21 -16.01 38.69
N ASP A 88 -8.39 -15.26 37.94
CA ASP A 88 -8.29 -13.80 38.05
C ASP A 88 -9.65 -13.14 37.75
N ALA A 89 -10.40 -13.66 36.78
CA ALA A 89 -11.75 -13.21 36.46
C ALA A 89 -12.73 -13.48 37.62
N LEU A 90 -12.73 -14.70 38.17
CA LEU A 90 -13.58 -15.05 39.33
C LEU A 90 -13.30 -14.17 40.55
N ALA A 91 -12.02 -13.96 40.86
CA ALA A 91 -11.59 -13.05 41.94
C ALA A 91 -12.05 -11.61 41.69
N THR A 92 -11.95 -11.14 40.45
CA THR A 92 -12.37 -9.79 40.08
C THR A 92 -13.87 -9.60 40.26
N PHE A 93 -14.70 -10.59 39.91
CA PHE A 93 -16.14 -10.52 40.12
C PHE A 93 -16.50 -10.41 41.61
N ASP A 94 -15.92 -11.26 42.46
CA ASP A 94 -16.14 -11.18 43.91
C ASP A 94 -15.70 -9.82 44.47
N ARG A 95 -14.50 -9.36 44.13
CA ARG A 95 -13.96 -8.07 44.61
C ARG A 95 -14.82 -6.88 44.22
N ARG A 96 -15.44 -6.93 43.04
CA ARG A 96 -16.32 -5.88 42.51
C ARG A 96 -17.78 -6.05 42.94
N GLY A 97 -18.08 -7.07 43.76
CA GLY A 97 -19.41 -7.32 44.33
C GLY A 97 -20.41 -7.95 43.36
N LEU A 98 -19.94 -8.53 42.24
CA LEU A 98 -20.80 -9.25 41.30
C LEU A 98 -21.06 -10.67 41.82
N LYS A 99 -22.31 -11.10 41.77
CA LYS A 99 -22.64 -12.50 42.04
C LYS A 99 -22.54 -13.28 40.74
N LEU A 100 -21.83 -14.40 40.81
CA LEU A 100 -21.61 -15.29 39.69
C LEU A 100 -22.24 -16.66 39.96
N LEU A 101 -22.94 -17.18 38.96
CA LEU A 101 -23.34 -18.57 38.86
C LEU A 101 -22.85 -19.13 37.53
N ILE A 102 -22.08 -20.21 37.56
CA ILE A 102 -21.65 -20.94 36.36
C ILE A 102 -22.44 -22.24 36.30
N LYS A 103 -23.12 -22.49 35.19
CA LYS A 103 -23.83 -23.75 34.93
C LYS A 103 -23.10 -24.57 33.88
N SER A 104 -23.05 -25.87 34.11
CA SER A 104 -22.48 -26.88 33.22
C SER A 104 -23.10 -28.22 33.54
N ARG A 105 -23.12 -29.17 32.60
CA ARG A 105 -23.53 -30.57 32.87
C ARG A 105 -22.75 -31.25 34.00
N PHE A 106 -21.61 -30.70 34.40
CA PHE A 106 -20.74 -31.24 35.44
C PHE A 106 -20.98 -30.65 36.84
N GLY A 107 -21.79 -29.58 36.95
CA GLY A 107 -22.09 -28.94 38.21
C GLY A 107 -22.41 -27.45 38.07
N ASP A 108 -23.05 -26.94 39.11
CA ASP A 108 -23.27 -25.51 39.30
C ASP A 108 -22.19 -24.96 40.22
N ILE A 109 -21.57 -23.84 39.83
CA ILE A 109 -20.46 -23.22 40.56
C ILE A 109 -20.83 -21.80 40.98
N THR A 110 -20.72 -21.52 42.27
CA THR A 110 -20.80 -20.17 42.85
C THR A 110 -19.49 -19.81 43.57
N LEU A 111 -19.35 -18.55 43.98
CA LEU A 111 -18.21 -18.07 44.76
C LEU A 111 -18.62 -17.83 46.21
N ASP A 112 -17.78 -18.28 47.14
CA ASP A 112 -17.95 -18.06 48.58
C ASP A 112 -16.59 -17.85 49.25
N LYS A 113 -16.58 -17.15 50.39
CA LYS A 113 -15.38 -16.98 51.21
C LYS A 113 -15.43 -17.98 52.36
N SER A 114 -14.39 -18.79 52.49
CA SER A 114 -14.24 -19.71 53.61
C SER A 114 -12.80 -19.81 54.06
N GLU A 115 -12.61 -20.29 55.28
CA GLU A 115 -11.30 -20.60 55.85
C GLU A 115 -10.59 -21.65 55.00
N LYS A 116 -9.28 -21.48 54.85
CA LYS A 116 -8.42 -22.38 54.10
C LYS A 116 -8.29 -23.69 54.87
N HIS A 117 -8.44 -24.82 54.17
CA HIS A 117 -8.19 -26.14 54.77
C HIS A 117 -6.76 -26.17 55.31
N ASP A 118 -6.61 -26.49 56.61
CA ASP A 118 -5.36 -26.50 57.39
C ASP A 118 -4.86 -25.15 57.94
N PHE A 119 -5.55 -24.03 57.68
CA PHE A 119 -5.23 -22.70 58.25
C PHE A 119 -6.51 -21.91 58.57
N GLU A 120 -7.05 -22.10 59.78
CA GLU A 120 -8.29 -21.45 60.25
C GLU A 120 -8.22 -19.91 60.24
N ASP A 121 -7.02 -19.33 60.30
CA ASP A 121 -6.81 -17.87 60.30
C ASP A 121 -6.80 -17.22 58.90
N ILE A 122 -6.90 -18.00 57.82
CA ILE A 122 -6.79 -17.49 56.44
C ILE A 122 -8.09 -17.72 55.68
N VAL A 123 -8.85 -16.64 55.43
CA VAL A 123 -10.04 -16.68 54.58
C VAL A 123 -9.64 -16.54 53.10
N THR A 124 -9.94 -17.56 52.29
CA THR A 124 -9.68 -17.54 50.84
C THR A 124 -10.97 -17.67 50.03
N LEU A 125 -10.91 -17.24 48.77
CA LEU A 125 -12.03 -17.35 47.83
C LEU A 125 -12.13 -18.79 47.30
N HIS A 126 -13.28 -19.40 47.50
CA HIS A 126 -13.57 -20.77 47.10
C HIS A 126 -14.63 -20.82 46.00
N ALA A 127 -14.43 -21.71 45.03
CA ALA A 127 -15.48 -22.14 44.12
C ALA A 127 -16.32 -23.22 44.80
N CYS A 128 -17.60 -22.91 45.02
CA CYS A 128 -18.57 -23.81 45.64
C CYS A 128 -19.32 -24.58 44.57
N ILE A 129 -19.14 -25.90 44.53
CA ILE A 129 -19.65 -26.79 43.49
C ILE A 129 -20.80 -27.62 44.06
N SER A 130 -21.94 -27.55 43.39
CA SER A 130 -23.12 -28.39 43.63
C SER A 130 -23.41 -29.29 42.42
N ALA A 131 -24.32 -30.26 42.61
CA ALA A 131 -24.83 -31.05 41.50
C ALA A 131 -25.41 -30.13 40.41
N PRO A 132 -25.31 -30.50 39.11
CA PRO A 132 -25.78 -29.67 38.02
C PRO A 132 -27.29 -29.47 38.13
N SER A 133 -27.75 -28.21 38.07
CA SER A 133 -29.19 -27.93 37.96
C SER A 133 -29.74 -28.33 36.59
N GLU A 134 -28.88 -28.36 35.56
CA GLU A 134 -29.20 -28.73 34.18
C GLU A 134 -28.21 -29.80 33.67
N PRO A 135 -28.42 -31.09 33.98
CA PRO A 135 -27.50 -32.18 33.60
C PRO A 135 -27.33 -32.35 32.08
N GLU A 136 -28.35 -31.97 31.30
CA GLU A 136 -28.37 -32.06 29.84
C GLU A 136 -27.84 -30.78 29.16
N LEU A 137 -27.30 -29.83 29.93
CA LEU A 137 -26.77 -28.58 29.39
C LEU A 137 -25.58 -28.85 28.46
N ILE A 138 -25.70 -28.40 27.21
CA ILE A 138 -24.59 -28.37 26.26
C ILE A 138 -23.80 -27.07 26.44
N GLY A 139 -22.51 -27.20 26.75
CA GLY A 139 -21.58 -26.10 26.99
C GLY A 139 -21.57 -25.59 28.43
N THR A 140 -21.14 -24.34 28.60
CA THR A 140 -21.09 -23.63 29.88
C THR A 140 -21.88 -22.34 29.78
N ASP A 141 -22.63 -21.98 30.83
CA ASP A 141 -23.31 -20.68 30.93
C ASP A 141 -22.81 -19.92 32.16
N PHE A 142 -22.20 -18.75 31.92
CA PHE A 142 -21.79 -17.82 32.97
C PHE A 142 -22.89 -16.77 33.18
N ILE A 143 -23.48 -16.78 34.37
CA ILE A 143 -24.57 -15.89 34.76
C ILE A 143 -24.01 -14.85 35.73
N LEU A 144 -23.93 -13.61 35.27
CA LEU A 144 -23.38 -12.47 35.99
C LEU A 144 -24.51 -11.55 36.48
N HIS A 145 -24.70 -11.48 37.80
CA HIS A 145 -25.66 -10.56 38.41
C HIS A 145 -24.96 -9.26 38.83
N GLY A 146 -25.54 -8.12 38.45
CA GLY A 146 -24.99 -6.80 38.75
C GLY A 146 -23.95 -6.30 37.75
N CYS A 147 -23.71 -7.01 36.65
CA CYS A 147 -22.85 -6.54 35.56
C CYS A 147 -23.57 -5.48 34.71
N SER A 148 -22.92 -4.35 34.48
CA SER A 148 -23.49 -3.27 33.66
C SER A 148 -23.40 -3.60 32.17
N THR A 149 -24.35 -3.11 31.37
CA THR A 149 -24.27 -3.20 29.90
C THR A 149 -23.00 -2.57 29.37
N THR A 150 -22.55 -1.46 29.98
CA THR A 150 -21.30 -0.78 29.63
C THR A 150 -20.07 -1.69 29.78
N ASP A 151 -19.99 -2.50 30.84
CA ASP A 151 -18.88 -3.45 31.02
C ASP A 151 -18.91 -4.58 29.99
N ILE A 152 -20.11 -5.09 29.66
CA ILE A 152 -20.29 -6.09 28.60
C ILE A 152 -19.86 -5.51 27.25
N ASP A 153 -20.27 -4.29 26.93
CA ASP A 153 -19.93 -3.64 25.65
C ASP A 153 -18.43 -3.31 25.56
N LYS A 154 -17.82 -2.84 26.65
CA LYS A 154 -16.36 -2.66 26.75
C LYS A 154 -15.62 -3.98 26.51
N ALA A 155 -16.10 -5.08 27.09
CA ALA A 155 -15.49 -6.40 26.90
C ALA A 155 -15.66 -6.88 25.45
N LYS A 156 -16.86 -6.76 24.87
CA LYS A 156 -17.13 -7.10 23.47
C LYS A 156 -16.23 -6.31 22.51
N ALA A 157 -16.03 -5.02 22.74
CA ALA A 157 -15.20 -4.15 21.91
C ALA A 157 -13.72 -4.59 21.81
N LEU A 158 -13.27 -5.49 22.69
CA LEU A 158 -11.93 -6.10 22.62
C LEU A 158 -11.82 -7.26 21.63
N PHE A 159 -12.92 -7.68 20.99
CA PHE A 159 -12.90 -8.79 20.04
C PHE A 159 -13.31 -8.33 18.64
N LEU A 160 -12.56 -8.76 17.64
CA LEU A 160 -12.84 -8.50 16.22
C LEU A 160 -14.27 -8.92 15.85
N LYS A 161 -14.74 -10.02 16.41
CA LYS A 161 -16.09 -10.54 16.20
C LYS A 161 -17.19 -9.51 16.46
N PHE A 162 -16.97 -8.61 17.42
CA PHE A 162 -17.96 -7.60 17.83
C PHE A 162 -17.56 -6.18 17.41
N SER A 163 -16.41 -6.00 16.74
CA SER A 163 -15.94 -4.67 16.33
C SER A 163 -16.68 -4.10 15.11
N GLY A 164 -17.35 -4.97 14.35
CA GLY A 164 -18.02 -4.63 13.09
C GLY A 164 -17.07 -4.39 11.91
N GLU A 165 -15.75 -4.56 12.13
CA GLU A 165 -14.74 -4.39 11.08
C GLU A 165 -14.85 -5.50 10.04
N LYS A 166 -14.88 -5.10 8.77
CA LYS A 166 -15.02 -6.02 7.66
C LYS A 166 -13.64 -6.46 7.19
N VAL A 167 -13.50 -7.75 6.91
CA VAL A 167 -12.29 -8.28 6.29
C VAL A 167 -12.23 -7.79 4.84
N LEU A 168 -11.22 -7.00 4.53
CA LEU A 168 -10.93 -6.54 3.16
C LEU A 168 -10.16 -7.62 2.39
N GLU A 169 -9.21 -8.27 3.06
CA GLU A 169 -8.37 -9.30 2.47
C GLU A 169 -7.82 -10.26 3.52
N LYS A 170 -7.64 -11.53 3.16
CA LYS A 170 -7.05 -12.56 4.01
C LYS A 170 -5.73 -13.03 3.42
N THR A 171 -4.73 -13.19 4.28
CA THR A 171 -3.41 -13.72 3.90
C THR A 171 -3.01 -14.86 4.83
N GLN A 172 -1.94 -15.57 4.49
CA GLN A 172 -1.37 -16.60 5.37
C GLN A 172 -0.87 -16.07 6.72
N PHE A 173 -0.65 -14.75 6.83
CA PHE A 173 -0.11 -14.11 8.04
C PHE A 173 -1.18 -13.47 8.92
N GLY A 174 -2.34 -13.17 8.34
CA GLY A 174 -3.40 -12.43 8.97
C GLY A 174 -4.32 -11.74 7.95
N ASP A 175 -5.24 -10.96 8.46
CA ASP A 175 -6.27 -10.28 7.69
C ASP A 175 -6.05 -8.76 7.71
N VAL A 176 -6.34 -8.11 6.58
CA VAL A 176 -6.49 -6.66 6.46
C VAL A 176 -7.97 -6.32 6.67
N LEU A 177 -8.26 -5.36 7.54
CA LEU A 177 -9.61 -5.02 7.98
C LEU A 177 -9.94 -3.55 7.65
N SER A 178 -11.21 -3.27 7.43
CA SER A 178 -11.72 -1.91 7.29
C SER A 178 -11.54 -1.14 8.60
N LYS A 179 -11.11 0.12 8.51
CA LYS A 179 -11.00 1.02 9.65
C LYS A 179 -12.37 1.62 9.97
N ASN A 180 -12.98 1.19 11.07
CA ASN A 180 -14.29 1.67 11.53
C ASN A 180 -14.21 2.68 12.70
N SER A 181 -13.01 3.10 13.07
CA SER A 181 -12.76 4.05 14.16
C SER A 181 -11.66 5.05 13.78
N PRO A 182 -11.53 6.18 14.49
CA PRO A 182 -10.46 7.16 14.24
C PRO A 182 -9.07 6.55 14.30
N SER A 183 -8.85 5.63 15.24
CA SER A 183 -7.65 4.81 15.33
C SER A 183 -7.87 3.43 14.72
N SER A 184 -6.84 2.90 14.08
CA SER A 184 -6.81 1.52 13.62
C SER A 184 -6.59 0.56 14.78
N ARG A 185 -7.20 -0.61 14.72
CA ARG A 185 -7.11 -1.61 15.78
C ARG A 185 -6.25 -2.78 15.33
N ILE A 186 -5.39 -3.23 16.23
CA ILE A 186 -4.54 -4.39 16.01
C ILE A 186 -5.09 -5.54 16.84
N PHE A 187 -5.50 -6.59 16.14
CA PHE A 187 -5.98 -7.83 16.72
C PHE A 187 -4.92 -8.92 16.56
N ILE A 188 -4.85 -9.81 17.54
CA ILE A 188 -4.11 -11.05 17.48
C ILE A 188 -5.10 -12.16 17.76
N ASN A 189 -5.26 -13.09 16.82
CA ASN A 189 -6.25 -14.16 16.87
C ASN A 189 -7.67 -13.64 17.18
N GLY A 190 -8.02 -12.45 16.69
CA GLY A 190 -9.31 -11.81 16.93
C GLY A 190 -9.46 -11.07 18.26
N VAL A 191 -8.41 -10.96 19.09
CA VAL A 191 -8.41 -10.11 20.29
C VAL A 191 -7.58 -8.87 20.11
N ARG A 192 -8.16 -7.73 20.45
CA ARG A 192 -7.54 -6.42 20.37
C ARG A 192 -6.41 -6.31 21.37
N VAL A 193 -5.24 -5.89 20.89
CA VAL A 193 -4.02 -5.77 21.68
C VAL A 193 -3.36 -4.39 21.55
N ALA A 194 -3.72 -3.60 20.55
CA ALA A 194 -3.20 -2.25 20.38
C ALA A 194 -4.13 -1.40 19.50
N GLU A 195 -3.91 -0.10 19.53
CA GLU A 195 -4.50 0.88 18.61
C GLU A 195 -3.40 1.75 18.01
N GLU A 196 -3.53 2.08 16.73
CA GLU A 196 -2.59 2.92 15.97
C GLU A 196 -3.36 4.05 15.31
N GLU A 197 -3.01 5.29 15.63
CA GLU A 197 -3.75 6.47 15.16
C GLU A 197 -3.60 6.67 13.64
N ASN A 198 -2.36 6.55 13.16
CA ASN A 198 -1.97 6.89 11.78
C ASN A 198 -1.83 5.68 10.85
N PHE A 199 -2.51 4.56 11.14
CA PHE A 199 -2.63 3.45 10.21
C PHE A 199 -3.86 3.62 9.31
N LEU A 200 -3.73 3.21 8.05
CA LEU A 200 -4.82 3.25 7.07
C LEU A 200 -5.83 2.14 7.32
N PHE A 201 -5.36 0.96 7.74
CA PHE A 201 -6.20 -0.21 7.99
C PHE A 201 -6.10 -0.70 9.43
N SER A 202 -7.08 -1.51 9.83
CA SER A 202 -6.98 -2.36 11.02
C SER A 202 -6.48 -3.75 10.60
N TYR A 203 -5.91 -4.52 11.53
CA TYR A 203 -5.24 -5.78 11.20
C TYR A 203 -5.58 -6.88 12.18
N ASN A 204 -5.77 -8.10 11.69
CA ASN A 204 -5.86 -9.29 12.53
C ASN A 204 -4.73 -10.25 12.22
N ILE A 205 -3.78 -10.36 13.14
CA ILE A 205 -2.63 -11.25 13.01
C ILE A 205 -3.03 -12.65 13.49
N THR A 206 -2.97 -13.63 12.59
CA THR A 206 -3.27 -15.03 12.87
C THR A 206 -2.01 -15.89 12.95
N SER A 207 -0.91 -15.45 12.30
CA SER A 207 0.39 -16.15 12.33
C SER A 207 1.39 -15.45 13.26
N LEU A 208 1.57 -16.00 14.46
CA LEU A 208 2.35 -15.36 15.53
C LEU A 208 3.86 -15.52 15.35
N THR A 209 4.61 -14.42 15.45
CA THR A 209 6.08 -14.43 15.54
C THR A 209 6.55 -14.67 16.98
N THR A 210 7.82 -15.03 17.15
CA THR A 210 8.45 -15.14 18.49
C THR A 210 8.38 -13.82 19.26
N ALA A 211 8.54 -12.68 18.58
CA ALA A 211 8.43 -11.35 19.20
C ALA A 211 7.02 -11.10 19.76
N ILE A 212 5.98 -11.41 18.99
CA ILE A 212 4.58 -11.29 19.43
C ILE A 212 4.30 -12.22 20.62
N LYS A 213 4.74 -13.49 20.55
CA LYS A 213 4.58 -14.45 21.65
C LYS A 213 5.24 -13.96 22.93
N LYS A 214 6.46 -13.41 22.84
CA LYS A 214 7.19 -12.85 23.99
C LYS A 214 6.48 -11.62 24.57
N ALA A 215 5.97 -10.73 23.72
CA ALA A 215 5.24 -9.55 24.17
C ALA A 215 3.94 -9.90 24.91
N LEU A 216 3.15 -10.84 24.37
CA LEU A 216 1.91 -11.32 25.00
C LEU A 216 2.15 -11.99 26.36
N ASN A 217 3.30 -12.65 26.54
CA ASN A 217 3.66 -13.25 27.82
C ASN A 217 4.08 -12.22 28.87
N ARG A 218 4.61 -11.05 28.45
CA ARG A 218 5.02 -9.97 29.34
C ARG A 218 3.86 -9.03 29.69
N GLU A 219 3.02 -8.70 28.71
CA GLU A 219 1.91 -7.77 28.81
C GLU A 219 0.65 -8.42 28.19
N ARG A 220 -0.32 -8.77 29.04
CA ARG A 220 -1.54 -9.52 28.62
C ARG A 220 -2.59 -8.64 27.90
N THR A 221 -2.45 -7.32 27.96
CA THR A 221 -3.47 -6.36 27.52
C THR A 221 -2.99 -5.43 26.41
N ASN A 222 -1.70 -5.12 26.35
CA ASN A 222 -1.12 -4.24 25.33
C ASN A 222 0.12 -4.87 24.71
N VAL A 223 0.29 -4.74 23.39
CA VAL A 223 1.49 -5.20 22.69
C VAL A 223 2.11 -3.99 22.00
N GLY A 224 3.37 -3.70 22.31
CA GLY A 224 4.08 -2.59 21.68
C GLY A 224 4.25 -2.75 20.16
N ARG A 225 4.19 -1.63 19.43
CA ARG A 225 4.27 -1.55 17.97
C ARG A 225 5.43 -2.32 17.33
N SER A 226 6.59 -2.32 17.97
CA SER A 226 7.78 -3.03 17.48
C SER A 226 7.59 -4.54 17.40
N ALA A 227 6.69 -5.14 18.19
CA ALA A 227 6.47 -6.58 18.18
C ALA A 227 5.66 -7.04 16.96
N TYR A 228 4.73 -6.22 16.46
CA TYR A 228 3.81 -6.63 15.40
C TYR A 228 4.05 -5.95 14.04
N SER A 229 4.82 -4.85 13.97
CA SER A 229 5.02 -4.08 12.72
C SER A 229 5.53 -4.93 11.57
N ASP A 230 6.54 -5.78 11.80
CA ASP A 230 7.09 -6.67 10.76
C ASP A 230 6.04 -7.65 10.21
N ARG A 231 5.13 -8.10 11.07
CA ARG A 231 4.07 -9.02 10.69
C ARG A 231 2.98 -8.32 9.90
N ILE A 232 2.62 -7.08 10.24
CA ILE A 232 1.72 -6.24 9.43
C ILE A 232 2.33 -5.96 8.07
N LYS A 233 3.62 -5.57 8.00
CA LYS A 233 4.34 -5.43 6.74
C LYS A 233 4.27 -6.71 5.90
N SER A 234 4.45 -7.88 6.52
CA SER A 234 4.34 -9.18 5.85
C SER A 234 2.94 -9.45 5.31
N ILE A 235 1.88 -9.10 6.05
CA ILE A 235 0.48 -9.19 5.59
C ILE A 235 0.31 -8.36 4.32
N LEU A 236 0.72 -7.08 4.34
CA LEU A 236 0.57 -6.17 3.20
C LEU A 236 1.38 -6.63 1.98
N LEU A 237 2.60 -7.13 2.17
CA LEU A 237 3.44 -7.66 1.10
C LEU A 237 2.94 -8.99 0.51
N THR A 238 1.99 -9.65 1.17
CA THR A 238 1.35 -10.88 0.66
C THR A 238 -0.04 -10.60 0.08
N CYS A 239 -0.53 -9.36 0.17
CA CYS A 239 -1.80 -9.00 -0.43
C CYS A 239 -1.69 -8.99 -1.96
N GLU A 240 -2.78 -9.35 -2.63
CA GLU A 240 -2.95 -9.33 -4.08
C GLU A 240 -4.26 -8.62 -4.48
N GLY A 241 -5.09 -8.25 -3.51
CA GLY A 241 -6.39 -7.64 -3.72
C GLY A 241 -6.34 -6.19 -4.20
N LYS A 242 -7.15 -5.90 -5.23
CA LYS A 242 -7.31 -4.54 -5.77
C LYS A 242 -7.74 -3.52 -4.72
N VAL A 243 -8.63 -3.90 -3.79
CA VAL A 243 -9.22 -2.96 -2.81
C VAL A 243 -8.14 -2.40 -1.88
N VAL A 244 -7.29 -3.26 -1.33
CA VAL A 244 -6.19 -2.85 -0.44
C VAL A 244 -5.15 -2.06 -1.21
N ALA A 245 -4.75 -2.54 -2.40
CA ALA A 245 -3.77 -1.86 -3.24
C ALA A 245 -4.24 -0.47 -3.68
N GLN A 246 -5.49 -0.33 -4.11
CA GLN A 246 -6.07 0.94 -4.53
C GLN A 246 -6.09 1.94 -3.38
N ALA A 247 -6.51 1.52 -2.18
CA ALA A 247 -6.52 2.39 -1.01
C ALA A 247 -5.11 2.85 -0.61
N LEU A 248 -4.10 1.96 -0.63
CA LEU A 248 -2.70 2.35 -0.39
C LEU A 248 -2.19 3.34 -1.44
N VAL A 249 -2.51 3.11 -2.71
CA VAL A 249 -2.07 3.98 -3.80
C VAL A 249 -2.80 5.33 -3.81
N ASP A 250 -4.07 5.37 -3.44
CA ASP A 250 -4.80 6.62 -3.29
C ASP A 250 -4.26 7.43 -2.11
N ASP A 251 -3.86 6.76 -1.03
CA ASP A 251 -3.22 7.43 0.10
C ASP A 251 -1.82 7.96 -0.27
N LEU A 252 -1.06 7.25 -1.13
CA LEU A 252 0.22 7.73 -1.66
C LEU A 252 0.12 9.09 -2.36
N LYS A 253 -1.04 9.46 -2.92
CA LYS A 253 -1.22 10.77 -3.57
C LYS A 253 -1.05 11.95 -2.60
N HIS A 254 -1.23 11.73 -1.30
CA HIS A 254 -1.13 12.74 -0.25
C HIS A 254 0.29 12.89 0.32
N PHE A 255 1.30 12.39 -0.38
CA PHE A 255 2.68 12.45 0.12
C PHE A 255 3.22 13.88 0.25
N GLU A 256 2.79 14.80 -0.61
CA GLU A 256 3.21 16.20 -0.55
C GLU A 256 2.57 16.96 0.62
N THR A 257 1.39 16.54 1.09
CA THR A 257 0.70 17.18 2.22
C THR A 257 1.18 16.67 3.58
N GLY A 258 2.06 15.66 3.60
CA GLY A 258 2.60 15.09 4.84
C GLY A 258 1.59 14.28 5.67
N THR A 259 0.42 13.97 5.11
CA THR A 259 -0.68 13.25 5.77
C THR A 259 -0.67 11.75 5.45
N LEU A 260 0.49 11.19 5.10
CA LEU A 260 0.60 9.77 4.78
C LEU A 260 0.40 8.90 6.02
N HIS A 261 -0.30 7.79 5.82
CA HIS A 261 -0.36 6.75 6.82
C HIS A 261 0.98 6.02 6.94
N ASP A 262 1.26 5.52 8.13
CA ASP A 262 2.57 4.98 8.47
C ASP A 262 2.96 3.75 7.65
N GLU A 263 2.00 3.00 7.13
CA GLU A 263 2.27 1.85 6.27
C GLU A 263 3.03 2.24 5.00
N LEU A 264 2.80 3.46 4.48
CA LEU A 264 3.45 3.96 3.27
C LEU A 264 4.87 4.48 3.50
N LYS A 265 5.29 4.62 4.77
CA LYS A 265 6.69 4.86 5.11
C LYS A 265 7.55 3.63 4.78
N TRP A 266 6.95 2.44 4.72
CA TRP A 266 7.63 1.24 4.24
C TRP A 266 7.60 1.21 2.71
N THR A 267 8.67 1.68 2.06
CA THR A 267 8.73 1.78 0.60
C THR A 267 8.40 0.47 -0.12
N ASP A 268 8.73 -0.68 0.47
CA ASP A 268 8.43 -1.98 -0.14
C ASP A 268 6.92 -2.25 -0.23
N VAL A 269 6.13 -1.75 0.74
CA VAL A 269 4.67 -1.83 0.71
C VAL A 269 4.12 -0.93 -0.40
N SER A 270 4.65 0.28 -0.53
CA SER A 270 4.27 1.21 -1.61
C SER A 270 4.57 0.63 -2.99
N VAL A 271 5.74 0.01 -3.17
CA VAL A 271 6.13 -0.69 -4.41
C VAL A 271 5.24 -1.91 -4.68
N HIS A 272 4.89 -2.66 -3.65
CA HIS A 272 4.01 -3.82 -3.80
C HIS A 272 2.59 -3.40 -4.20
N ALA A 273 2.05 -2.36 -3.57
CA ALA A 273 0.73 -1.82 -3.91
C ALA A 273 0.66 -1.31 -5.36
N THR A 274 1.71 -0.63 -5.85
CA THR A 274 1.77 -0.18 -7.25
C THR A 274 1.84 -1.36 -8.22
N LYS A 275 2.60 -2.42 -7.89
CA LYS A 275 2.63 -3.66 -8.69
C LYS A 275 1.26 -4.32 -8.79
N ILE A 276 0.53 -4.46 -7.68
CA ILE A 276 -0.83 -5.01 -7.72
C ILE A 276 -1.72 -4.12 -8.61
N LEU A 277 -1.66 -2.80 -8.44
CA LEU A 277 -2.52 -1.90 -9.19
C LEU A 277 -2.25 -1.96 -10.71
N ASN A 278 -0.98 -2.10 -11.11
CA ASN A 278 -0.57 -2.29 -12.51
C ASN A 278 -1.14 -3.57 -13.13
N SER A 279 -1.23 -4.66 -12.35
CA SER A 279 -1.71 -5.94 -12.87
C SER A 279 -3.23 -5.98 -13.04
N VAL A 280 -3.96 -5.26 -12.18
CA VAL A 280 -5.45 -5.29 -12.14
C VAL A 280 -6.11 -4.08 -12.80
N SER A 281 -5.37 -3.02 -13.11
CA SER A 281 -5.92 -1.78 -13.68
C SER A 281 -4.98 -1.18 -14.73
N LYS A 282 -5.55 -0.47 -15.71
CA LYS A 282 -4.79 0.24 -16.74
C LYS A 282 -4.32 1.58 -16.18
N VAL A 283 -3.11 1.62 -15.63
CA VAL A 283 -2.54 2.78 -14.94
C VAL A 283 -1.21 3.24 -15.53
N VAL A 284 -0.88 4.51 -15.36
CA VAL A 284 0.48 5.05 -15.57
C VAL A 284 0.92 5.73 -14.29
N PHE A 285 2.10 5.33 -13.81
CA PHE A 285 2.74 5.91 -12.64
C PHE A 285 3.70 7.01 -13.05
N LEU A 286 3.64 8.13 -12.33
CA LEU A 286 4.50 9.29 -12.59
C LEU A 286 4.70 10.12 -11.33
N THR A 287 5.76 10.93 -11.31
CA THR A 287 6.05 11.84 -10.20
C THR A 287 5.41 13.21 -10.44
N PRO A 288 5.23 14.06 -9.42
CA PRO A 288 4.70 15.41 -9.62
C PRO A 288 5.54 16.26 -10.59
N SER A 289 6.86 16.11 -10.56
CA SER A 289 7.77 16.75 -11.51
C SER A 289 7.47 16.34 -12.94
N GLU A 290 7.28 15.04 -13.16
CA GLU A 290 6.89 14.47 -14.46
C GLU A 290 5.49 14.93 -14.90
N LEU A 291 4.56 15.06 -13.95
CA LEU A 291 3.21 15.57 -14.20
C LEU A 291 3.25 16.99 -14.78
N MET A 292 4.10 17.86 -14.22
CA MET A 292 4.24 19.25 -14.67
C MET A 292 4.96 19.36 -16.02
N GLN A 293 5.90 18.46 -16.31
CA GLN A 293 6.71 18.49 -17.53
C GLN A 293 5.99 17.93 -18.77
N ALA A 294 4.94 17.11 -18.59
CA ALA A 294 4.30 16.37 -19.69
C ALA A 294 2.75 16.51 -19.76
N PRO A 295 2.17 17.72 -19.76
CA PRO A 295 0.71 17.93 -19.72
C PRO A 295 -0.04 17.28 -20.89
N LYS A 296 0.43 17.45 -22.14
CA LYS A 296 -0.18 16.82 -23.32
C LYS A 296 -0.22 15.29 -23.21
N TYR A 297 0.78 14.71 -22.56
CA TYR A 297 0.95 13.27 -22.48
C TYR A 297 0.03 12.63 -21.44
N ILE A 298 -0.26 13.37 -20.38
CA ILE A 298 -1.31 13.01 -19.41
C ILE A 298 -2.66 12.97 -20.10
N ASP A 299 -2.95 13.92 -20.99
CA ASP A 299 -4.21 13.96 -21.74
C ASP A 299 -4.31 12.78 -22.70
N GLU A 300 -3.21 12.44 -23.40
CA GLU A 300 -3.17 11.25 -24.26
C GLU A 300 -3.31 9.94 -23.48
N ALA A 301 -2.62 9.81 -22.35
CA ALA A 301 -2.77 8.66 -21.45
C ALA A 301 -4.23 8.51 -21.00
N LYS A 302 -4.87 9.61 -20.58
CA LYS A 302 -6.29 9.62 -20.21
C LYS A 302 -7.19 9.24 -21.38
N ASN A 303 -6.96 9.78 -22.57
CA ASN A 303 -7.71 9.45 -23.79
C ASN A 303 -7.55 7.98 -24.18
N ALA A 304 -6.38 7.39 -23.95
CA ALA A 304 -6.12 5.97 -24.12
C ALA A 304 -6.73 5.10 -22.99
N GLY A 305 -7.42 5.71 -22.02
CA GLY A 305 -8.10 5.04 -20.91
C GLY A 305 -7.18 4.64 -19.75
N TYR A 306 -6.00 5.26 -19.63
CA TYR A 306 -5.14 5.07 -18.46
C TYR A 306 -5.58 5.97 -17.30
N GLN A 307 -5.59 5.40 -16.10
CA GLN A 307 -5.66 6.16 -14.87
C GLN A 307 -4.27 6.66 -14.48
N ILE A 308 -4.17 7.95 -14.18
CA ILE A 308 -2.94 8.59 -13.77
C ILE A 308 -2.77 8.45 -12.26
N VAL A 309 -1.61 7.95 -11.84
CA VAL A 309 -1.27 7.76 -10.44
C VAL A 309 0.03 8.50 -10.14
N THR A 310 -0.05 9.47 -9.23
CA THR A 310 1.12 10.17 -8.74
C THR A 310 1.78 9.38 -7.62
N ILE A 311 3.10 9.21 -7.71
CA ILE A 311 3.91 8.50 -6.71
C ILE A 311 5.16 9.28 -6.34
N PRO A 312 5.73 9.06 -5.14
CA PRO A 312 7.03 9.61 -4.75
C PRO A 312 8.19 9.11 -5.63
N GLU A 313 9.25 9.92 -5.78
CA GLU A 313 10.45 9.60 -6.57
C GLU A 313 11.10 8.27 -6.15
N ASN A 314 11.24 8.01 -4.84
CA ASN A 314 11.83 6.77 -4.33
C ASN A 314 11.03 5.51 -4.69
N VAL A 315 9.70 5.63 -4.86
CA VAL A 315 8.86 4.53 -5.36
C VAL A 315 9.03 4.41 -6.86
N ARG A 316 9.05 5.54 -7.60
CA ARG A 316 9.26 5.57 -9.06
C ARG A 316 10.57 4.87 -9.46
N ASP A 317 11.65 5.17 -8.76
CA ASP A 317 12.95 4.57 -9.00
C ASP A 317 12.97 3.06 -8.79
N LYS A 318 12.25 2.57 -7.77
CA LYS A 318 12.17 1.14 -7.47
C LYS A 318 11.30 0.36 -8.45
N ILE A 319 10.27 0.98 -9.04
CA ILE A 319 9.40 0.30 -10.01
C ILE A 319 9.93 0.34 -11.44
N SER A 320 10.81 1.28 -11.77
CA SER A 320 11.31 1.42 -13.15
C SER A 320 12.09 0.17 -13.57
N GLY A 321 11.73 -0.38 -14.74
CA GLY A 321 12.30 -1.63 -15.26
C GLY A 321 11.83 -2.90 -14.56
N GLN A 322 10.93 -2.83 -13.58
CA GLN A 322 10.36 -4.02 -12.94
C GLN A 322 9.08 -4.51 -13.64
N SER A 323 8.67 -5.72 -13.27
CA SER A 323 7.36 -6.28 -13.61
C SER A 323 6.41 -6.29 -12.40
N ASP A 324 5.13 -6.26 -12.70
CA ASP A 324 4.04 -6.51 -11.77
C ASP A 324 3.92 -8.00 -11.41
N LEU A 325 2.92 -8.32 -10.58
CA LEU A 325 2.68 -9.68 -10.11
C LEU A 325 2.26 -10.65 -11.22
N SER A 326 1.78 -10.15 -12.37
CA SER A 326 1.43 -10.94 -13.55
C SER A 326 2.60 -11.12 -14.53
N GLY A 327 3.78 -10.58 -14.20
CA GLY A 327 4.94 -10.56 -15.10
C GLY A 327 4.85 -9.48 -16.18
N LYS A 328 3.76 -8.72 -16.23
CA LYS A 328 3.66 -7.57 -17.13
C LYS A 328 4.56 -6.46 -16.60
N PRO A 329 5.19 -5.72 -17.49
CA PRO A 329 6.05 -4.64 -17.07
C PRO A 329 5.27 -3.49 -16.42
N MET A 330 5.92 -2.83 -15.46
CA MET A 330 5.40 -1.61 -14.83
C MET A 330 5.26 -0.49 -15.87
N GLN A 331 4.12 0.19 -15.87
CA GLN A 331 3.85 1.34 -16.74
C GLN A 331 4.26 2.65 -16.07
N ASP A 332 5.54 3.01 -16.23
CA ASP A 332 6.03 4.35 -15.92
C ASP A 332 5.95 5.27 -17.15
N LEU A 333 6.18 6.58 -16.95
CA LEU A 333 6.12 7.57 -18.02
C LEU A 333 7.10 7.26 -19.16
N LYS A 334 8.29 6.75 -18.83
CA LYS A 334 9.33 6.40 -19.81
C LYS A 334 8.88 5.25 -20.71
N ARG A 335 8.27 4.22 -20.13
CA ARG A 335 7.75 3.06 -20.86
C ARG A 335 6.54 3.42 -21.69
N PHE A 336 5.63 4.23 -21.15
CA PHE A 336 4.50 4.74 -21.93
C PHE A 336 5.06 5.49 -23.15
N LYS A 337 6.07 6.35 -22.97
CA LYS A 337 6.72 7.11 -24.06
C LYS A 337 7.32 6.21 -25.14
N GLN A 338 8.03 5.16 -24.74
CA GLN A 338 8.57 4.17 -25.67
C GLN A 338 7.46 3.48 -26.46
N THR A 339 6.45 2.95 -25.76
CA THR A 339 5.32 2.25 -26.39
C THR A 339 4.58 3.16 -27.37
N TRP A 340 4.39 4.42 -27.01
CA TRP A 340 3.77 5.42 -27.87
C TRP A 340 4.62 5.67 -29.11
N ASN A 341 5.92 5.96 -28.95
CA ASN A 341 6.85 6.20 -30.04
C ASN A 341 6.97 5.01 -31.01
N ASP A 342 6.88 3.78 -30.49
CA ASP A 342 6.92 2.54 -31.28
C ASP A 342 5.64 2.35 -32.10
N SER A 343 4.49 2.72 -31.54
CA SER A 343 3.18 2.68 -32.22
C SER A 343 2.88 3.91 -33.07
N PHE A 344 3.76 4.92 -33.04
CA PHE A 344 3.53 6.22 -33.64
C PHE A 344 3.71 6.19 -35.16
N GLU A 345 2.73 6.76 -35.87
CA GLU A 345 2.79 6.96 -37.32
C GLU A 345 2.82 8.47 -37.67
N PHE A 346 3.76 8.84 -38.55
CA PHE A 346 3.85 10.20 -39.08
C PHE A 346 2.69 10.49 -40.02
N ARG A 347 1.99 11.61 -39.79
CA ARG A 347 1.02 12.14 -40.73
C ARG A 347 1.69 13.14 -41.68
N PHE A 348 2.27 12.61 -42.76
CA PHE A 348 2.94 13.44 -43.75
C PHE A 348 1.97 14.31 -44.55
N VAL A 349 2.35 15.57 -44.74
CA VAL A 349 1.64 16.55 -45.57
C VAL A 349 2.40 16.76 -46.86
N LYS A 350 1.74 16.54 -47.99
CA LYS A 350 2.32 16.84 -49.31
C LYS A 350 2.47 18.35 -49.46
N PRO A 351 3.53 18.86 -50.12
CA PRO A 351 3.71 20.30 -50.38
C PRO A 351 2.51 20.95 -51.09
N SER A 352 1.77 20.18 -51.89
CA SER A 352 0.54 20.62 -52.56
C SER A 352 -0.60 20.98 -51.59
N LYS A 353 -0.60 20.44 -50.37
CA LYS A 353 -1.60 20.68 -49.32
C LYS A 353 -1.19 21.73 -48.28
N LEU A 354 0.01 22.28 -48.37
CA LEU A 354 0.44 23.41 -47.55
C LEU A 354 -0.30 24.68 -47.95
N THR A 355 -0.53 25.57 -46.99
CA THR A 355 -1.03 26.92 -47.26
C THR A 355 0.00 27.71 -48.08
N PRO A 356 -0.40 28.81 -48.77
CA PRO A 356 0.54 29.62 -49.55
C PRO A 356 1.73 30.14 -48.73
N SER A 357 1.50 30.56 -47.48
CA SER A 357 2.55 31.06 -46.59
C SER A 357 3.53 29.95 -46.17
N GLU A 358 3.01 28.79 -45.75
CA GLU A 358 3.84 27.63 -45.41
C GLU A 358 4.65 27.13 -46.62
N ARG A 359 4.04 27.12 -47.81
CA ARG A 359 4.71 26.70 -49.05
C ARG A 359 5.86 27.66 -49.40
N ALA A 360 5.67 28.96 -49.27
CA ALA A 360 6.72 29.94 -49.54
C ALA A 360 7.96 29.73 -48.65
N ILE A 361 7.76 29.37 -47.37
CA ILE A 361 8.84 29.03 -46.45
C ILE A 361 9.51 27.71 -46.86
N TYR A 362 8.73 26.67 -47.15
CA TYR A 362 9.27 25.38 -47.58
C TYR A 362 10.05 25.49 -48.90
N GLU A 363 9.61 26.31 -49.85
CA GLU A 363 10.31 26.57 -51.12
C GLU A 363 11.64 27.33 -50.95
N ALA A 364 11.91 27.90 -49.77
CA ALA A 364 13.21 28.47 -49.44
C ALA A 364 14.29 27.41 -49.14
N THR A 365 13.93 26.13 -49.01
CA THR A 365 14.84 25.02 -48.69
C THR A 365 16.12 25.00 -49.54
N PRO A 366 16.08 25.12 -50.89
CA PRO A 366 17.29 25.12 -51.70
C PRO A 366 18.23 26.29 -51.39
N LYS A 367 17.67 27.46 -51.06
CA LYS A 367 18.45 28.64 -50.68
C LYS A 367 19.15 28.40 -49.34
N ILE A 368 18.43 27.91 -48.32
CA ILE A 368 18.99 27.60 -46.99
C ILE A 368 20.14 26.60 -47.11
N VAL A 369 19.90 25.50 -47.83
CA VAL A 369 20.89 24.44 -48.07
C VAL A 369 22.11 24.96 -48.83
N SER A 370 21.94 25.88 -49.78
CA SER A 370 23.07 26.44 -50.54
C SER A 370 24.06 27.20 -49.66
N LEU A 371 23.59 27.84 -48.58
CA LEU A 371 24.43 28.60 -47.64
C LEU A 371 25.45 27.72 -46.91
N ILE A 372 25.17 26.42 -46.80
CA ILE A 372 26.04 25.46 -46.09
C ILE A 372 26.84 24.55 -47.04
N GLY A 373 26.72 24.77 -48.35
CA GLY A 373 27.44 24.03 -49.39
C GLY A 373 26.72 22.79 -49.92
N GLY A 374 25.39 22.68 -49.71
CA GLY A 374 24.59 21.56 -50.23
C GLY A 374 24.08 20.60 -49.15
N LEU A 375 23.19 19.69 -49.55
CA LEU A 375 22.69 18.63 -48.67
C LEU A 375 23.76 17.55 -48.48
N PRO A 376 23.87 16.95 -47.28
CA PRO A 376 24.67 15.76 -47.06
C PRO A 376 24.20 14.61 -47.96
N ARG A 377 25.15 13.78 -48.46
CA ARG A 377 24.85 12.71 -49.43
C ARG A 377 23.88 11.64 -48.91
N ASN A 378 23.81 11.47 -47.60
CA ASN A 378 22.91 10.54 -46.94
C ASN A 378 21.47 11.05 -46.85
N VAL A 379 21.22 12.36 -47.01
CA VAL A 379 19.88 12.94 -47.03
C VAL A 379 19.28 12.81 -48.43
N LYS A 380 18.19 12.05 -48.54
CA LYS A 380 17.46 11.78 -49.79
C LYS A 380 16.24 12.67 -49.97
N GLU A 381 15.53 12.97 -48.87
CA GLU A 381 14.30 13.76 -48.93
C GLU A 381 14.04 14.52 -47.62
N ILE A 382 13.26 15.61 -47.73
CA ILE A 382 12.77 16.41 -46.61
C ILE A 382 11.25 16.37 -46.64
N LYS A 383 10.63 15.82 -45.59
CA LYS A 383 9.18 15.67 -45.46
C LYS A 383 8.63 16.58 -44.37
N ILE A 384 7.40 17.04 -44.55
CA ILE A 384 6.64 17.79 -43.55
C ILE A 384 5.62 16.88 -42.90
N SER A 385 5.54 16.87 -41.58
CA SER A 385 4.57 16.07 -40.82
C SER A 385 3.72 16.93 -39.89
N GLU A 386 2.43 16.60 -39.77
CA GLU A 386 1.52 17.22 -38.78
C GLU A 386 1.79 16.70 -37.37
N THR A 387 2.19 15.44 -37.26
CA THR A 387 2.49 14.76 -36.00
C THR A 387 3.99 14.46 -35.92
N MET A 388 4.58 14.49 -34.72
CA MET A 388 6.00 14.17 -34.53
C MET A 388 6.21 13.20 -33.36
N ARG A 389 7.31 12.43 -33.42
CA ARG A 389 7.76 11.61 -32.29
C ARG A 389 8.17 12.50 -31.12
N ILE A 390 8.13 11.96 -29.91
CA ILE A 390 8.60 12.68 -28.72
C ILE A 390 10.12 12.63 -28.69
N GLU A 391 10.76 13.77 -28.42
CA GLU A 391 12.22 13.89 -28.30
C GLU A 391 12.78 12.93 -27.26
N THR A 392 14.03 12.47 -27.41
CA THR A 392 14.62 11.51 -26.47
C THR A 392 14.74 12.06 -25.05
N TYR A 393 15.13 13.33 -24.92
CA TYR A 393 15.48 13.96 -23.63
C TYR A 393 14.38 14.85 -23.03
N ALA A 394 13.32 15.13 -23.77
CA ALA A 394 12.20 15.96 -23.32
C ALA A 394 10.86 15.23 -23.48
N PHE A 395 9.80 15.74 -22.84
CA PHE A 395 8.43 15.24 -23.00
C PHE A 395 7.61 16.10 -23.97
N VAL A 396 8.29 16.68 -24.96
CA VAL A 396 7.67 17.46 -26.05
C VAL A 396 7.86 16.76 -27.39
N GLU A 397 6.92 16.98 -28.29
CA GLU A 397 7.04 16.56 -29.68
C GLU A 397 8.27 17.21 -30.32
N ALA A 398 9.08 16.42 -31.02
CA ALA A 398 10.26 16.92 -31.71
C ALA A 398 9.88 17.93 -32.79
N SER A 399 10.67 18.99 -32.90
CA SER A 399 10.48 19.99 -33.96
C SER A 399 11.00 19.47 -35.32
N GLY A 400 12.04 18.64 -35.29
CA GLY A 400 12.61 17.93 -36.42
C GLY A 400 13.05 16.51 -36.03
N LEU A 401 13.28 15.67 -37.03
CA LEU A 401 13.88 14.35 -36.86
C LEU A 401 14.66 13.93 -38.11
N TRP A 402 15.94 13.63 -37.91
CA TRP A 402 16.76 12.91 -38.89
C TRP A 402 16.58 11.39 -38.76
N GLU A 403 16.08 10.75 -39.81
CA GLU A 403 15.94 9.30 -39.91
C GLU A 403 16.98 8.70 -40.87
N GLY A 404 18.12 8.27 -40.32
CA GLY A 404 19.24 7.75 -41.10
C GLY A 404 18.96 6.47 -41.89
N SER A 405 18.00 5.64 -41.46
CA SER A 405 17.64 4.38 -42.16
C SER A 405 16.97 4.63 -43.51
N THR A 406 16.11 5.65 -43.60
CA THR A 406 15.44 6.04 -44.84
C THR A 406 16.20 7.14 -45.57
N GLY A 407 17.03 7.90 -44.86
CA GLY A 407 17.71 9.08 -45.37
C GLY A 407 16.77 10.30 -45.41
N THR A 408 15.83 10.38 -44.48
CA THR A 408 14.76 11.39 -44.49
C THR A 408 14.93 12.38 -43.35
N ILE A 409 14.87 13.68 -43.65
CA ILE A 409 14.64 14.71 -42.63
C ILE A 409 13.14 14.95 -42.54
N ILE A 410 12.57 14.86 -41.34
CA ILE A 410 11.16 15.12 -41.07
C ILE A 410 11.06 16.40 -40.25
N ILE A 411 10.28 17.37 -40.70
CA ILE A 411 10.08 18.64 -39.98
C ILE A 411 8.60 18.78 -39.62
N LYS A 412 8.34 19.22 -38.40
CA LYS A 412 6.98 19.48 -37.94
C LYS A 412 6.38 20.65 -38.71
N ARG A 413 5.13 20.52 -39.16
CA ARG A 413 4.40 21.56 -39.91
C ARG A 413 4.36 22.90 -39.17
N SER A 414 4.32 22.90 -37.83
CA SER A 414 4.34 24.13 -37.04
C SER A 414 5.60 24.97 -37.23
N GLN A 415 6.73 24.38 -37.62
CA GLN A 415 7.97 25.12 -37.90
C GLN A 415 7.87 25.97 -39.18
N LEU A 416 6.84 25.76 -40.00
CA LEU A 416 6.55 26.60 -41.17
C LEU A 416 5.79 27.88 -40.79
N GLN A 417 5.69 28.23 -39.51
CA GLN A 417 5.14 29.53 -39.06
C GLN A 417 6.09 30.69 -39.38
N SER A 418 7.41 30.44 -39.38
CA SER A 418 8.41 31.44 -39.75
C SER A 418 9.58 30.79 -40.51
N LEU A 419 10.26 31.59 -41.33
CA LEU A 419 11.46 31.14 -42.03
C LEU A 419 12.59 30.80 -41.05
N GLU A 420 12.67 31.51 -39.92
CA GLU A 420 13.68 31.32 -38.88
C GLU A 420 13.52 29.96 -38.19
N GLU A 421 12.32 29.63 -37.72
CA GLU A 421 12.02 28.34 -37.09
C GLU A 421 12.29 27.17 -38.03
N TYR A 422 11.81 27.28 -39.28
CA TYR A 422 12.04 26.27 -40.31
C TYR A 422 13.53 26.10 -40.62
N ALA A 423 14.25 27.19 -40.87
CA ALA A 423 15.66 27.14 -41.21
C ALA A 423 16.50 26.62 -40.04
N GLY A 424 16.22 27.05 -38.82
CA GLY A 424 16.88 26.56 -37.61
C GLY A 424 16.70 25.06 -37.44
N THR A 425 15.46 24.58 -37.52
CA THR A 425 15.14 23.14 -37.43
C THR A 425 15.81 22.35 -38.56
N LEU A 426 15.71 22.81 -39.80
CA LEU A 426 16.31 22.13 -40.95
C LEU A 426 17.83 22.02 -40.82
N LEU A 427 18.50 23.10 -40.41
CA LEU A 427 19.96 23.11 -40.23
C LEU A 427 20.39 22.23 -39.05
N HIS A 428 19.60 22.17 -37.97
CA HIS A 428 19.81 21.26 -36.84
C HIS A 428 19.80 19.79 -37.30
N GLU A 429 18.77 19.38 -38.03
CA GLU A 429 18.66 18.01 -38.55
C GLU A 429 19.74 17.67 -39.57
N ILE A 430 20.15 18.64 -40.40
CA ILE A 430 21.31 18.49 -41.29
C ILE A 430 22.60 18.29 -40.47
N GLY A 431 22.71 18.95 -39.32
CA GLY A 431 23.80 18.73 -38.36
C GLY A 431 23.89 17.26 -37.95
N HIS A 432 22.77 16.64 -37.55
CA HIS A 432 22.72 15.21 -37.22
C HIS A 432 23.07 14.33 -38.42
N ALA A 433 22.60 14.70 -39.62
CA ALA A 433 22.95 13.98 -40.83
C ALA A 433 24.44 14.07 -41.20
N GLN A 434 25.11 15.20 -40.90
CA GLN A 434 26.54 15.38 -41.18
C GLN A 434 27.44 14.68 -40.15
N SER A 435 27.11 14.78 -38.86
CA SER A 435 27.95 14.24 -37.79
C SER A 435 27.64 12.78 -37.47
N GLY A 436 26.39 12.34 -37.67
CA GLY A 436 25.90 11.06 -37.12
C GLY A 436 25.85 11.04 -35.59
N ALA A 437 26.04 12.19 -34.94
CA ALA A 437 26.15 12.31 -33.50
C ALA A 437 24.84 12.81 -32.86
N PRO A 438 24.50 12.35 -31.64
CA PRO A 438 23.33 12.81 -30.91
C PRO A 438 23.49 14.25 -30.39
N ASP A 439 22.37 14.86 -29.99
CA ASP A 439 22.36 16.16 -29.32
C ASP A 439 23.31 16.20 -28.12
N ILE A 440 23.83 17.40 -27.79
CA ILE A 440 24.69 17.67 -26.63
C ILE A 440 26.09 17.00 -26.74
N SER A 441 26.38 16.28 -27.83
CA SER A 441 27.71 15.74 -28.09
C SER A 441 28.67 16.82 -28.61
N SER A 442 29.94 16.75 -28.22
CA SER A 442 30.96 17.71 -28.68
C SER A 442 31.12 17.73 -30.20
N GLU A 443 30.89 16.60 -30.87
CA GLU A 443 30.94 16.49 -32.33
C GLU A 443 29.76 17.20 -33.00
N PHE A 444 28.56 17.05 -32.43
CA PHE A 444 27.37 17.76 -32.89
C PHE A 444 27.50 19.27 -32.71
N GLU A 445 27.95 19.74 -31.55
CA GLU A 445 28.19 21.16 -31.27
C GLU A 445 29.20 21.81 -32.23
N LYS A 446 30.30 21.10 -32.55
CA LYS A 446 31.26 21.56 -33.57
C LYS A 446 30.64 21.67 -34.95
N THR A 447 29.73 20.75 -35.28
CA THR A 447 29.02 20.74 -36.56
C THR A 447 28.07 21.91 -36.66
N LEU A 448 27.26 22.16 -35.62
CA LEU A 448 26.40 23.34 -35.55
C LEU A 448 27.21 24.64 -35.63
N THR A 449 28.33 24.73 -34.92
CA THR A 449 29.24 25.88 -34.99
C THR A 449 29.75 26.13 -36.42
N ASN A 450 30.08 25.07 -37.16
CA ASN A 450 30.50 25.16 -38.56
C ASN A 450 29.34 25.60 -39.47
N LEU A 451 28.14 25.06 -39.27
CA LEU A 451 26.94 25.47 -40.02
C LEU A 451 26.61 26.95 -39.78
N LEU A 452 26.72 27.43 -38.54
CA LEU A 452 26.58 28.85 -38.19
C LEU A 452 27.65 29.71 -38.87
N GLY A 453 28.92 29.28 -38.87
CA GLY A 453 29.99 29.99 -39.58
C GLY A 453 29.76 30.07 -41.10
N LYS A 454 29.27 28.98 -41.70
CA LYS A 454 28.94 28.95 -43.13
C LYS A 454 27.79 29.88 -43.47
N THR A 455 26.68 29.78 -42.74
CA THR A 455 25.51 30.66 -42.95
C THR A 455 25.86 32.12 -42.71
N GLY A 456 26.61 32.44 -41.64
CA GLY A 456 27.08 33.79 -41.34
C GLY A 456 28.00 34.38 -42.41
N SER A 457 28.79 33.57 -43.10
CA SER A 457 29.68 34.06 -44.18
C SER A 457 28.95 34.53 -45.44
N HIS A 458 27.65 34.24 -45.54
CA HIS A 458 26.76 34.67 -46.63
C HIS A 458 25.90 35.90 -46.25
N ILE A 459 26.09 36.48 -45.07
CA ILE A 459 25.47 37.75 -44.70
C ILE A 459 26.19 38.86 -45.48
N ASP A 460 25.46 39.52 -46.37
CA ASP A 460 25.97 40.65 -47.17
C ASP A 460 26.59 41.71 -46.25
N GLY A 461 27.92 41.86 -46.34
CA GLY A 461 28.71 42.77 -45.51
C GLY A 461 30.04 42.19 -45.01
N VAL A 462 30.20 40.86 -44.98
CA VAL A 462 31.45 40.19 -44.52
C VAL A 462 32.15 39.46 -45.68
N GLN A 463 32.21 40.07 -46.87
CA GLN A 463 33.14 39.62 -47.90
C GLN A 463 34.53 40.18 -47.60
N VAL A 464 35.36 39.43 -46.87
CA VAL A 464 36.81 39.65 -46.94
C VAL A 464 37.23 39.22 -48.34
N LYS A 465 37.45 40.21 -49.23
CA LYS A 465 38.05 40.00 -50.55
C LYS A 465 39.35 39.20 -50.40
N ARG A 466 39.28 37.88 -50.62
CA ARG A 466 40.45 37.03 -50.90
C ARG A 466 40.95 37.37 -52.31
N GLY A 467 41.65 38.47 -52.42
CA GLY A 467 42.23 38.91 -53.69
C GLY A 467 42.95 40.22 -53.47
N ILE A 468 44.22 40.14 -53.06
CA ILE A 468 45.38 41.05 -53.28
C ILE A 468 46.47 40.63 -52.25
N ILE A 469 46.98 39.39 -52.30
CA ILE A 469 48.29 39.04 -51.72
C ILE A 469 48.93 37.97 -52.63
N SER A 470 49.26 38.33 -53.87
CA SER A 470 50.14 37.49 -54.70
C SER A 470 50.94 38.25 -55.76
N LYS A 471 51.03 39.60 -55.68
CA LYS A 471 51.70 40.40 -56.73
C LYS A 471 52.73 41.42 -56.24
N LEU A 472 53.28 41.25 -55.04
CA LEU A 472 54.33 42.13 -54.50
C LEU A 472 55.60 41.43 -54.01
N LEU A 473 55.80 40.14 -54.36
CA LEU A 473 57.05 39.41 -54.07
C LEU A 473 57.79 38.95 -55.34
N SER A 474 57.64 39.69 -56.44
CA SER A 474 58.54 39.56 -57.60
C SER A 474 58.75 40.92 -58.26
N ARG A 475 59.67 41.70 -57.69
CA ARG A 475 60.53 42.64 -58.41
C ARG A 475 61.69 43.05 -57.53
#